data_AF-A0A0C9U012-F1
#
_entry.id   AF-A0A0C9U012-F1
#
_cell.length_a   1.000
_cell.length_b   1.000
_cell.length_c   1.000
_cell.angle_alpha   90.00
_cell.angle_beta   90.00
_cell.angle_gamma   90.00
#
_symmetry.space_group_name_H-M   'P 1'
#
loop_
_entity.id
_entity.type
_entity.pdbx_description
1 polymer ?
#
loop_
_entity_poly.entity_id
_entity_poly.type
_entity_poly.pdbx_seq_one_letter_code
_entity_poly.pdbx_strand_id
1 'polypeptide(L)'
;PSHEALSLDTVIKYSFLGEFELLRFSREDIRDCPWAKPAIREGVMSYYKLLCARKEIERLNIEVLCLLTSIQDELASFPVYIQDLKETDPPLVHEISLQWSLRRSINSQHLEKIQKIMKLPGCS
;
A
#
# COMPACT_ATOMS: atom_id res chain seq x y z
N PRO A 1 17.62 10.72 48.28
CA PRO A 1 17.99 9.82 47.16
C PRO A 1 18.77 10.60 46.09
N SER A 2 19.97 10.13 45.71
CA SER A 2 20.74 10.72 44.62
C SER A 2 20.02 10.47 43.30
N HIS A 3 19.43 11.51 42.73
CA HIS A 3 18.89 11.43 41.37
C HIS A 3 20.06 11.30 40.39
N GLU A 4 20.07 10.24 39.57
CA GLU A 4 20.99 10.16 38.44
C GLU A 4 20.77 11.36 37.51
N ALA A 5 21.87 12.00 37.11
CA ALA A 5 21.81 13.13 36.20
C ALA A 5 21.36 12.64 34.81
N LEU A 6 20.21 13.16 34.34
CA LEU A 6 19.69 12.86 33.01
C LEU A 6 20.54 13.55 31.93
N SER A 7 21.09 12.77 31.00
CA SER A 7 21.76 13.30 29.81
C SER A 7 20.77 13.58 28.68
N LEU A 8 21.07 14.56 27.83
CA LEU A 8 20.26 14.89 26.65
C LEU A 8 20.04 13.67 25.73
N ASP A 9 21.08 12.87 25.51
CA ASP A 9 21.00 11.62 24.74
C ASP A 9 19.99 10.63 25.32
N THR A 10 19.89 10.56 26.65
CA THR A 10 18.93 9.68 27.34
C THR A 10 17.51 10.19 27.12
N VAL A 11 17.30 11.51 27.21
CA VAL A 11 16.01 12.14 26.95
C VAL A 11 15.58 11.91 25.49
N ILE A 12 16.48 12.07 24.52
CA ILE A 12 16.19 11.82 23.10
C ILE A 12 15.90 10.33 22.83
N LYS A 13 16.65 9.41 23.44
CA LYS A 13 16.41 7.96 23.27
C LYS A 13 15.03 7.52 23.75
N TYR A 14 14.52 8.15 24.81
CA TYR A 14 13.26 7.78 25.44
C TYR A 14 12.08 8.71 25.14
N SER A 15 12.28 9.82 24.43
CA SER A 15 11.19 10.73 24.04
C SER A 15 10.09 10.00 23.26
N PHE A 16 10.48 9.02 22.44
CA PHE A 16 9.55 8.16 21.71
C PHE A 16 8.62 7.34 22.62
N LEU A 17 9.07 6.89 23.81
CA LEU A 17 8.18 6.18 24.73
C LEU A 17 7.06 7.11 25.25
N GLY A 18 7.35 8.41 25.34
CA GLY A 18 6.38 9.44 25.68
C GLY A 18 5.34 9.70 24.59
N GLU A 19 5.55 9.24 23.36
CA GLU A 19 4.56 9.36 22.26
C GLU A 19 3.41 8.36 22.40
N PHE A 20 3.54 7.35 23.26
CA PHE A 20 2.49 6.36 23.52
C PHE A 20 1.67 6.78 24.74
N GLU A 21 0.55 7.46 24.51
CA GLU A 21 -0.41 7.83 25.58
C GLU A 21 -0.88 6.61 26.40
N LEU A 22 -0.84 5.40 25.82
CA LEU A 22 -1.12 4.14 26.52
C LEU A 22 -0.14 3.85 27.67
N LEU A 23 1.11 4.27 27.55
CA LEU A 23 2.16 4.02 28.55
C LEU A 23 2.11 5.03 29.70
N ARG A 24 1.47 6.19 29.48
CA ARG A 24 1.31 7.27 30.46
C ARG A 24 0.56 6.83 31.72
N PHE A 25 -0.36 5.88 31.59
CA PHE A 25 -1.13 5.33 32.70
C PHE A 25 -0.51 4.05 33.30
N SER A 26 0.53 3.51 32.67
CA SER A 26 1.25 2.36 33.23
C SER A 26 2.14 2.86 34.38
N ARG A 27 2.06 2.21 35.54
CA ARG A 27 2.93 2.49 36.70
C ARG A 27 4.21 1.65 36.69
N GLU A 28 4.44 0.94 35.60
CA GLU A 28 5.53 -0.04 35.46
C GLU A 28 6.72 0.63 34.77
N ASP A 29 7.92 0.39 35.29
CA ASP A 29 9.14 0.89 34.66
C ASP A 29 9.48 0.01 33.46
N ILE A 30 9.12 0.50 32.28
CA ILE A 30 9.30 -0.19 31.01
C ILE A 30 10.70 0.00 30.40
N ARG A 31 11.58 0.81 31.01
CA ARG A 31 12.90 1.15 30.43
C ARG A 31 13.79 -0.09 30.26
N ASP A 32 13.63 -1.07 31.14
CA ASP A 32 14.35 -2.34 31.08
C ASP A 32 13.74 -3.36 30.12
N CYS A 33 12.50 -3.11 29.66
CA CYS A 33 11.86 -4.00 28.70
C CYS A 33 12.65 -4.02 27.38
N PRO A 34 12.89 -5.21 26.78
CA PRO A 34 13.62 -5.31 25.51
C PRO A 34 13.05 -4.46 24.38
N TRP A 35 11.72 -4.33 24.30
CA TRP A 35 11.04 -3.54 23.26
C TRP A 35 11.19 -2.01 23.42
N ALA A 36 11.53 -1.53 24.63
CA ALA A 36 11.79 -0.13 24.90
C ALA A 36 13.19 0.32 24.43
N LYS A 37 14.11 -0.63 24.24
CA LYS A 37 15.47 -0.37 23.74
C LYS A 37 15.41 -0.01 22.25
N PRO A 38 15.88 1.18 21.83
CA PRO A 38 15.74 1.66 20.45
C PRO A 38 16.29 0.68 19.41
N ALA A 39 17.49 0.13 19.63
CA ALA A 39 18.13 -0.80 18.70
C ALA A 39 17.33 -2.10 18.50
N ILE A 40 16.70 -2.63 19.57
CA ILE A 40 15.88 -3.83 19.48
C ILE A 40 14.60 -3.52 18.69
N ARG A 41 13.96 -2.38 18.97
CA ARG A 41 12.76 -1.94 18.25
C ARG A 41 13.04 -1.75 16.76
N GLU A 42 14.12 -1.07 16.41
CA GLU A 42 14.51 -0.87 15.00
C GLU A 42 14.77 -2.20 14.30
N GLY A 43 15.43 -3.15 14.96
CA GLY A 43 15.64 -4.51 14.45
C GLY A 43 14.32 -5.25 14.22
N VAL A 44 13.42 -5.22 15.21
CA VAL A 44 12.10 -5.86 15.13
C VAL A 44 11.24 -5.22 14.03
N MET A 45 11.21 -3.89 13.93
CA MET A 45 10.49 -3.19 12.87
C MET A 45 11.03 -3.56 11.49
N SER A 46 12.36 -3.63 11.34
CA SER A 46 13.00 -4.02 10.08
C SER A 46 12.68 -5.46 9.71
N TYR A 47 12.70 -6.37 10.68
CA TYR A 47 12.30 -7.77 10.50
C TYR A 47 10.85 -7.89 10.03
N TYR A 48 9.91 -7.21 10.69
CA TYR A 48 8.50 -7.27 10.29
C TYR A 48 8.24 -6.58 8.95
N LYS A 49 8.93 -5.47 8.65
CA LYS A 49 8.87 -4.86 7.31
C LYS A 49 9.32 -5.84 6.23
N LEU A 50 10.39 -6.61 6.47
CA LEU A 50 10.85 -7.65 5.55
C LEU A 50 9.81 -8.76 5.37
N LEU A 51 9.20 -9.24 6.47
CA LEU A 51 8.14 -10.25 6.40
C LEU A 51 6.92 -9.75 5.62
N CYS A 52 6.47 -8.52 5.90
CA CYS A 52 5.37 -7.89 5.19
C CYS A 52 5.69 -7.71 3.71
N ALA A 53 6.90 -7.25 3.36
CA ALA A 53 7.32 -7.09 1.98
C ALA A 53 7.25 -8.40 1.19
N ARG A 54 7.65 -9.53 1.80
CA ARG A 54 7.54 -10.85 1.17
C ARG A 54 6.09 -11.24 0.89
N LYS A 55 5.20 -11.06 1.86
CA LYS A 55 3.76 -11.32 1.69
C LYS A 55 3.13 -10.39 0.67
N GLU A 56 3.56 -9.14 0.63
CA GLU A 56 3.03 -8.15 -0.31
C GLU A 56 3.39 -8.52 -1.75
N ILE A 57 4.58 -9.08 -2.00
CA ILE A 57 4.94 -9.61 -3.33
C ILE A 57 3.95 -10.69 -3.78
N GLU A 58 3.64 -11.65 -2.90
CA GLU A 58 2.65 -12.71 -3.20
C GLU A 58 1.26 -12.13 -3.48
N ARG A 59 0.81 -11.16 -2.68
CA ARG A 59 -0.49 -10.50 -2.88
C ARG A 59 -0.54 -9.72 -4.20
N LEU A 60 0.51 -8.97 -4.50
CA LEU A 60 0.59 -8.14 -5.71
C LEU A 60 0.58 -8.98 -6.98
N ASN A 61 1.13 -10.19 -6.97
CA ASN A 61 1.04 -11.11 -8.12
C ASN A 61 -0.43 -11.41 -8.49
N ILE A 62 -1.28 -11.62 -7.49
CA ILE A 62 -2.72 -11.87 -7.70
C ILE A 62 -3.41 -10.58 -8.16
N GLU A 63 -3.16 -9.46 -7.47
CA GLU A 63 -3.82 -8.19 -7.77
C GLU A 63 -3.49 -7.66 -9.17
N VAL A 64 -2.26 -7.85 -9.63
CA VAL A 64 -1.81 -7.46 -10.98
C VAL A 64 -2.55 -8.26 -12.05
N LEU A 65 -2.75 -9.56 -11.84
CA LEU A 65 -3.52 -10.40 -12.75
C LEU A 65 -5.02 -10.03 -12.73
N CYS A 66 -5.60 -9.79 -11.56
CA CYS A 66 -6.97 -9.32 -11.43
C CYS A 66 -7.19 -8.00 -12.17
N LEU A 67 -6.25 -7.06 -12.05
CA LEU A 67 -6.30 -5.79 -12.78
C LEU A 67 -6.20 -6.01 -14.30
N LEU A 68 -5.32 -6.91 -14.75
CA LEU A 68 -5.21 -7.26 -16.17
C LEU A 68 -6.53 -7.82 -16.71
N THR A 69 -7.15 -8.77 -15.99
CA THR A 69 -8.45 -9.35 -16.37
C THR A 69 -9.53 -8.29 -16.41
N SER A 70 -9.65 -7.44 -15.38
CA SER A 70 -10.62 -6.34 -15.36
C SER A 70 -10.45 -5.39 -16.55
N ILE A 71 -9.22 -5.07 -16.96
CA ILE A 71 -8.95 -4.24 -18.13
C ILE A 71 -9.38 -4.95 -19.42
N GLN A 72 -9.12 -6.26 -19.54
CA GLN A 72 -9.52 -7.06 -20.70
C GLN A 72 -11.05 -7.15 -20.83
N ASP A 73 -11.74 -7.35 -19.72
CA ASP A 73 -13.20 -7.39 -19.66
C ASP A 73 -13.81 -6.03 -20.05
N GLU A 74 -13.24 -4.93 -19.55
CA GLU A 74 -13.62 -3.57 -19.97
C GLU A 74 -13.42 -3.38 -21.48
N LEU A 75 -12.27 -3.78 -22.03
CA LEU A 75 -11.95 -3.65 -23.46
C LEU A 75 -12.90 -4.45 -24.36
N ALA A 76 -13.39 -5.60 -23.90
CA ALA A 76 -14.32 -6.44 -24.63
C ALA A 76 -15.77 -5.91 -24.54
N SER A 77 -16.18 -5.38 -23.40
CA SER A 77 -17.58 -5.06 -23.12
C SER A 77 -18.01 -3.64 -23.51
N PHE A 78 -17.19 -2.63 -23.23
CA PHE A 78 -17.56 -1.22 -23.46
C PHE A 78 -17.89 -0.88 -24.92
N PRO A 79 -17.13 -1.35 -25.93
CA PRO A 79 -17.46 -1.10 -27.33
C PRO A 79 -18.84 -1.64 -27.72
N VAL A 80 -19.21 -2.80 -27.19
CA VAL A 80 -20.51 -3.45 -27.44
C VAL A 80 -21.63 -2.60 -26.83
N TYR A 81 -21.50 -2.22 -25.56
CA TYR A 81 -22.50 -1.37 -24.89
C TYR A 81 -22.68 0.00 -25.58
N ILE A 82 -21.59 0.63 -26.01
CA ILE A 82 -21.63 1.89 -26.76
C ILE A 82 -22.38 1.71 -28.09
N GLN A 83 -22.19 0.57 -28.76
CA GLN A 83 -22.86 0.27 -30.02
C GLN A 83 -24.36 0.04 -29.81
N ASP A 84 -24.74 -0.76 -28.80
CA ASP A 84 -26.13 -1.11 -28.52
C ASP A 84 -26.96 0.10 -28.09
N LEU A 85 -26.36 1.02 -27.33
CA LEU A 85 -27.04 2.23 -26.83
C LEU A 85 -27.14 3.34 -27.88
N LYS A 86 -26.41 3.25 -28.99
CA LYS A 86 -26.26 4.32 -29.99
C LYS A 86 -27.59 4.82 -30.56
N GLU A 87 -28.56 3.92 -30.71
CA GLU A 87 -29.90 4.26 -31.25
C GLU A 87 -30.90 4.64 -30.15
N THR A 88 -30.65 4.26 -28.90
CA THR A 88 -31.59 4.45 -27.79
C THR A 88 -31.36 5.77 -27.06
N ASP A 89 -30.10 6.13 -26.80
CA ASP A 89 -29.75 7.34 -26.04
C ASP A 89 -28.41 7.95 -26.53
N PRO A 90 -28.44 8.74 -27.62
CA PRO A 90 -27.23 9.34 -28.19
C PRO A 90 -26.46 10.27 -27.25
N PRO A 91 -27.12 11.12 -26.41
CA PRO A 91 -26.41 11.92 -25.40
C PRO A 91 -25.64 11.07 -24.39
N LEU A 92 -26.25 10.01 -23.85
CA LEU A 92 -25.57 9.12 -22.90
C LEU A 92 -24.38 8.41 -23.54
N VAL A 93 -24.54 7.96 -24.80
CA VAL A 93 -23.47 7.33 -25.57
C VAL A 93 -22.28 8.26 -25.77
N HIS A 94 -22.53 9.55 -26.00
CA HIS A 94 -21.47 10.55 -26.11
C HIS A 94 -20.64 10.63 -24.82
N GLU A 95 -21.29 10.75 -23.67
CA GLU A 95 -20.63 10.83 -22.36
C GLU A 95 -19.86 9.54 -22.03
N ILE A 96 -20.47 8.37 -22.24
CA ILE A 96 -19.81 7.08 -22.05
C ILE A 96 -18.59 6.95 -22.96
N SER A 97 -18.67 7.40 -24.21
CA SER A 97 -17.56 7.35 -25.16
C SER A 97 -16.38 8.22 -24.73
N LEU A 98 -16.65 9.41 -24.16
CA LEU A 98 -15.62 10.30 -23.61
C LEU A 98 -14.93 9.64 -22.41
N GLN A 99 -15.71 9.14 -21.45
CA GLN A 99 -15.17 8.44 -20.29
C GLN A 99 -14.37 7.20 -20.69
N TRP A 100 -14.86 6.42 -21.64
CA TRP A 100 -14.18 5.25 -22.17
C TRP A 100 -12.84 5.59 -22.84
N SER A 101 -12.77 6.70 -23.56
CA SER A 101 -11.52 7.18 -24.16
C SER A 101 -10.47 7.48 -23.09
N LEU A 102 -10.85 8.21 -22.03
CA LEU A 102 -9.97 8.50 -20.90
C LEU A 102 -9.53 7.21 -20.19
N ARG A 103 -10.49 6.32 -19.91
CA ARG A 103 -10.24 5.04 -19.25
C ARG A 103 -9.26 4.17 -20.05
N ARG A 104 -9.42 4.08 -21.38
CA ARG A 104 -8.47 3.37 -22.25
C ARG A 104 -7.06 3.94 -22.20
N SER A 105 -6.93 5.27 -22.17
CA SER A 105 -5.62 5.93 -22.05
C SER A 105 -4.92 5.55 -20.74
N ILE A 106 -5.67 5.56 -19.63
CA ILE A 106 -5.17 5.13 -18.32
C ILE A 106 -4.82 3.63 -18.34
N ASN A 107 -5.71 2.79 -18.87
CA ASN A 107 -5.49 1.34 -18.98
C ASN A 107 -4.26 1.01 -19.84
N SER A 108 -3.97 1.78 -20.89
CA SER A 108 -2.73 1.62 -21.67
C SER A 108 -1.48 1.78 -20.80
N GLN A 109 -1.45 2.79 -19.94
CA GLN A 109 -0.33 3.00 -19.01
C GLN A 109 -0.24 1.90 -17.96
N HIS A 110 -1.39 1.38 -17.49
CA HIS A 110 -1.41 0.24 -16.58
C HIS A 110 -0.85 -1.01 -17.26
N LEU A 111 -1.26 -1.31 -18.49
CA LEU A 111 -0.78 -2.47 -19.25
C LEU A 111 0.75 -2.42 -19.45
N GLU A 112 1.31 -1.26 -19.76
CA GLU A 112 2.78 -1.11 -19.84
C GLU A 112 3.48 -1.42 -18.51
N LYS A 113 2.91 -0.98 -17.39
CA LYS A 113 3.47 -1.27 -16.05
C LYS A 113 3.31 -2.74 -15.70
N ILE A 114 2.15 -3.34 -15.97
CA ILE A 114 1.88 -4.76 -15.77
C ILE A 114 2.90 -5.59 -16.56
N GLN A 115 3.15 -5.27 -17.84
CA GLN A 115 4.17 -5.95 -18.65
C GLN A 115 5.58 -5.87 -18.06
N LYS A 116 5.92 -4.76 -17.37
CA LYS A 116 7.20 -4.65 -16.65
C LYS A 116 7.21 -5.50 -15.39
N ILE A 117 6.11 -5.49 -14.63
CA ILE A 117 5.96 -6.30 -13.40
C ILE A 117 6.06 -7.78 -13.72
N MET A 118 5.39 -8.27 -14.76
CA MET A 118 5.43 -9.68 -15.18
C MET A 118 6.83 -10.18 -15.59
N LYS A 119 7.80 -9.28 -15.78
CA LYS A 119 9.21 -9.64 -16.07
C LYS A 119 10.09 -9.68 -14.81
N LEU A 120 9.56 -9.28 -13.65
CA LEU A 120 10.32 -9.29 -12.41
C LEU A 120 10.42 -10.72 -11.86
N PRO A 121 11.55 -11.07 -11.22
CA PRO A 121 11.71 -12.37 -10.58
C PRO A 121 10.70 -12.51 -9.43
N GLY A 122 10.00 -13.64 -9.40
CA GLY A 122 8.97 -13.92 -8.39
C GLY A 122 7.54 -13.57 -8.83
N CYS A 123 7.36 -12.99 -10.01
CA CYS A 123 6.06 -12.96 -10.70
C CYS A 123 5.94 -14.23 -11.57
N SER A 124 4.84 -14.99 -11.43
CA SER A 124 4.52 -16.17 -12.25
C SER A 124 3.18 -15.98 -12.94
#